data_AF-A0A6V8L3R5-F1
#
_entry.id   AF-A0A6V8L3R5-F1
#
_cell.length_a   1.000
_cell.length_b   1.000
_cell.length_c   1.000
_cell.angle_alpha   90.00
_cell.angle_beta   90.00
_cell.angle_gamma   90.00
#
_symmetry.space_group_name_H-M   'P 1'
#
loop_
_entity.id
_entity.type
_entity.pdbx_description
1 polymer ?
#
loop_
_entity_poly.entity_id
_entity_poly.type
_entity_poly.pdbx_seq_one_letter_code
_entity_poly.pdbx_strand_id
1 'polypeptide(L)'
;MHPGRGVGARSGDKGSDANVGVWARSDHAYAALRGWLTTERFTQLLPETAGLDVERYELPNLRAVNFVVRGLLAGNLVDPQAKGLGERLRARIAESA
;
A
#
# COMPACT_ATOMS: atom_id res chain seq x y z
N MET A 1 12.59 -11.10 5.03
CA MET A 1 13.10 -9.98 5.85
C MET A 1 11.99 -8.94 5.96
N HIS A 2 11.65 -8.49 7.17
CA HIS A 2 10.62 -7.47 7.39
C HIS A 2 11.18 -6.07 7.06
N PRO A 3 10.42 -5.13 6.47
CA PRO A 3 10.91 -3.78 6.13
C PRO A 3 11.35 -2.93 7.33
N GLY A 4 11.02 -3.36 8.55
CA GLY A 4 11.30 -2.64 9.81
C GLY A 4 10.30 -1.51 10.09
N ARG A 5 10.39 -0.90 11.28
CA ARG A 5 9.60 0.30 11.63
C ARG A 5 10.22 1.53 10.95
N GLY A 6 9.40 2.35 10.29
CA GLY A 6 9.86 3.64 9.72
C GLY A 6 9.68 3.84 8.21
N VAL A 7 8.75 3.12 7.59
CA VAL A 7 8.23 3.44 6.25
C VAL A 7 7.22 4.58 6.34
N GLY A 8 7.16 5.40 5.29
CA GLY A 8 6.04 6.33 5.08
C GLY A 8 5.01 5.71 4.15
N ALA A 9 3.76 6.18 4.24
CA ALA A 9 2.71 5.77 3.32
C ALA A 9 1.75 6.92 3.02
N ARG A 10 1.12 6.87 1.84
CA ARG A 10 0.07 7.80 1.42
C ARG A 10 -0.95 7.07 0.57
N SER A 11 -2.17 7.58 0.54
CA SER A 11 -3.18 7.12 -0.41
C SER A 11 -3.91 8.29 -1.05
N GLY A 12 -4.57 8.01 -2.17
CA GLY A 12 -5.41 8.97 -2.89
C GLY A 12 -6.38 8.24 -3.83
N ASP A 13 -7.39 8.96 -4.26
CA ASP A 13 -8.40 8.51 -5.20
C ASP A 13 -8.07 8.94 -6.64
N LYS A 14 -8.57 8.18 -7.61
CA LYS A 14 -8.65 8.58 -9.02
C LYS A 14 -9.90 7.97 -9.64
N GLY A 15 -10.98 8.74 -9.64
CA GLY A 15 -12.29 8.23 -10.08
C GLY A 15 -12.78 7.12 -9.14
N SER A 16 -13.08 5.94 -9.69
CA SER A 16 -13.47 4.76 -8.90
C SER A 16 -12.30 4.03 -8.22
N ASP A 17 -11.06 4.43 -8.50
CA ASP A 17 -9.88 3.67 -8.11
C ASP A 17 -9.18 4.33 -6.93
N ALA A 18 -8.45 3.52 -6.16
CA ALA A 18 -7.58 4.00 -5.11
C ALA A 18 -6.12 3.70 -5.43
N ASN A 19 -5.24 4.60 -5.02
CA ASN A 19 -3.81 4.40 -5.04
C ASN A 19 -3.28 4.41 -3.60
N VAL A 20 -2.45 3.42 -3.24
CA VAL A 20 -1.77 3.32 -1.95
C VAL A 20 -0.27 3.13 -2.18
N GLY A 21 0.53 4.12 -1.79
CA GLY A 21 2.00 4.11 -1.92
C GLY A 21 2.68 3.98 -0.56
N VAL A 22 3.77 3.20 -0.51
CA VAL A 22 4.64 3.02 0.66
C VAL A 22 6.08 3.27 0.24
N TRP A 23 6.85 4.03 1.02
CA TRP A 23 8.25 4.33 0.73
C TRP A 23 9.16 4.12 1.94
N ALA A 24 10.42 3.82 1.66
CA ALA A 24 11.47 3.61 2.65
C ALA A 24 12.51 4.73 2.62
N ARG A 25 13.24 4.90 3.74
CA ARG A 25 14.27 5.96 3.89
C ARG A 25 15.66 5.55 3.39
N SER A 26 15.90 4.26 3.14
CA SER A 26 17.18 3.73 2.66
C SER A 26 16.97 2.63 1.63
N ASP A 27 18.00 2.35 0.83
CA ASP A 27 17.95 1.31 -0.20
C ASP A 27 17.80 -0.10 0.40
N HIS A 28 18.43 -0.35 1.53
CA HIS A 28 18.27 -1.60 2.27
C HIS A 28 16.81 -1.80 2.74
N ALA A 29 16.21 -0.77 3.34
CA ALA A 29 14.81 -0.84 3.76
C ALA A 29 13.86 -0.94 2.56
N TYR A 30 14.19 -0.30 1.44
CA TYR A 30 13.44 -0.45 0.19
C TYR A 30 13.51 -1.88 -0.36
N ALA A 31 14.70 -2.50 -0.40
CA ALA A 31 14.84 -3.88 -0.85
C ALA A 31 14.02 -4.85 0.01
N ALA A 32 14.03 -4.65 1.33
CA ALA A 32 13.18 -5.41 2.25
C ALA A 32 11.69 -5.15 2.01
N LEU A 33 11.26 -3.88 1.88
CA LEU A 33 9.89 -3.49 1.59
C LEU A 33 9.39 -4.12 0.28
N ARG A 34 10.17 -4.00 -0.80
CA ARG A 34 9.88 -4.56 -2.12
C ARG A 34 9.73 -6.08 -2.08
N GLY A 35 10.60 -6.77 -1.36
CA GLY A 35 10.50 -8.23 -1.24
C GLY A 35 9.35 -8.68 -0.33
N TRP A 36 9.02 -7.89 0.68
CA TRP A 36 8.04 -8.28 1.71
C TRP A 36 6.61 -7.87 1.36
N LEU A 37 6.38 -6.67 0.82
CA LEU A 37 5.04 -6.15 0.52
C LEU A 37 4.64 -6.56 -0.90
N THR A 38 4.21 -7.82 -1.04
CA THR A 38 3.62 -8.35 -2.29
C THR A 38 2.16 -7.93 -2.45
N THR A 39 1.56 -8.17 -3.61
CA THR A 39 0.12 -7.92 -3.82
C THR A 39 -0.72 -8.77 -2.86
N GLU A 40 -0.36 -10.04 -2.67
CA GLU A 40 -1.06 -10.94 -1.75
C GLU A 40 -0.99 -10.41 -0.31
N ARG A 41 0.19 -9.98 0.13
CA ARG A 41 0.36 -9.41 1.47
C ARG A 41 -0.34 -8.06 1.61
N PHE A 42 -0.30 -7.21 0.58
CA PHE A 42 -1.06 -5.97 0.56
C PHE A 42 -2.55 -6.23 0.78
N THR A 43 -3.13 -7.21 0.07
CA THR A 43 -4.53 -7.59 0.25
C THR A 43 -4.83 -8.19 1.63
N GLN A 44 -3.91 -8.98 2.20
CA GLN A 44 -4.03 -9.44 3.60
C GLN A 44 -4.02 -8.28 4.60
N LEU A 45 -3.17 -7.28 4.36
CA LEU A 45 -3.06 -6.08 5.19
C LEU A 45 -4.14 -5.04 4.91
N LEU A 46 -4.92 -5.17 3.83
CA LEU A 46 -6.09 -4.33 3.53
C LEU A 46 -7.20 -5.23 2.95
N PRO A 47 -7.91 -6.00 3.80
CA PRO A 47 -8.91 -6.98 3.35
C PRO A 47 -10.05 -6.38 2.53
N GLU A 48 -10.33 -5.07 2.65
CA GLU A 48 -11.28 -4.36 1.80
C GLU A 48 -10.89 -4.36 0.30
N THR A 49 -9.66 -4.72 -0.03
CA THR A 49 -9.16 -4.86 -1.40
C THR A 49 -9.28 -6.29 -1.93
N ALA A 50 -9.73 -7.25 -1.10
CA ALA A 50 -9.87 -8.64 -1.49
C ALA A 50 -10.92 -8.82 -2.59
N GLY A 51 -10.55 -9.55 -3.64
CA GLY A 51 -11.41 -9.78 -4.81
C GLY A 51 -11.45 -8.61 -5.80
N LEU A 52 -10.71 -7.53 -5.55
CA LEU A 52 -10.51 -6.45 -6.51
C LEU A 52 -9.23 -6.68 -7.33
N ASP A 53 -9.17 -6.01 -8.48
CA ASP A 53 -7.95 -5.96 -9.29
C ASP A 53 -6.94 -5.01 -8.64
N VAL A 54 -5.77 -5.55 -8.28
CA VAL A 54 -4.70 -4.83 -7.58
C VAL A 54 -3.42 -4.90 -8.41
N GLU A 55 -3.05 -3.77 -8.98
CA GLU A 55 -1.83 -3.61 -9.76
C GLU A 55 -0.70 -3.07 -8.88
N ARG A 56 0.46 -3.72 -8.91
CA ARG A 56 1.65 -3.32 -8.15
C ARG A 56 2.69 -2.68 -9.06
N TYR A 57 3.17 -1.52 -8.65
CA TYR A 57 4.19 -0.73 -9.34
C TYR A 57 5.39 -0.50 -8.42
N GLU A 58 6.59 -0.84 -8.91
CA GLU A 58 7.84 -0.57 -8.21
C GLU A 58 8.45 0.75 -8.69
N LEU A 59 8.82 1.61 -7.74
CA LEU A 59 9.36 2.95 -8.00
C LEU A 59 10.75 3.06 -7.35
N PRO A 60 11.78 2.41 -7.92
CA PRO A 60 13.10 2.27 -7.28
C PRO A 60 13.78 3.61 -7.03
N ASN A 61 13.63 4.58 -7.93
CA ASN A 61 14.18 5.94 -7.77
C ASN A 61 13.55 6.71 -6.59
N LEU A 62 12.38 6.29 -6.13
CA LEU A 62 11.68 6.86 -4.98
C LEU A 62 11.74 5.96 -3.74
N ARG A 63 12.43 4.81 -3.83
CA ARG A 63 12.47 3.78 -2.78
C ARG A 63 11.05 3.36 -2.35
N ALA A 64 10.15 3.24 -3.32
CA ALA A 64 8.72 3.06 -3.07
C ALA A 64 8.09 1.90 -3.85
N VAL A 65 6.99 1.39 -3.31
CA VAL A 65 6.07 0.48 -3.97
C VAL A 65 4.68 1.11 -3.92
N ASN A 66 3.95 1.03 -5.03
CA ASN A 66 2.67 1.69 -5.20
C ASN A 66 1.64 0.67 -5.70
N PHE A 67 0.46 0.67 -5.09
CA PHE A 67 -0.63 -0.23 -5.45
C PHE A 67 -1.80 0.58 -6.00
N VAL A 68 -2.32 0.18 -7.16
CA VAL A 68 -3.56 0.71 -7.71
C VAL A 68 -4.64 -0.36 -7.54
N VAL A 69 -5.71 0.00 -6.84
CA VAL A 69 -6.85 -0.88 -6.56
C VAL A 69 -8.03 -0.39 -7.39
N ARG A 70 -8.42 -1.17 -8.40
CA ARG A 70 -9.50 -0.80 -9.33
C ARG A 70 -10.87 -0.98 -8.69
N GLY A 71 -11.75 0.00 -8.89
CA GLY A 71 -13.14 -0.08 -8.46
C GLY A 71 -13.37 -0.03 -6.96
N LEU A 72 -12.35 0.25 -6.14
CA LEU A 72 -12.47 0.29 -4.68
C LEU A 72 -13.54 1.32 -4.22
N LEU A 73 -13.67 2.42 -4.95
CA LEU A 73 -14.59 3.53 -4.65
C LEU A 73 -15.90 3.44 -5.45
N ALA A 74 -16.03 2.46 -6.35
CA ALA A 74 -17.30 2.18 -7.03
C ALA A 74 -18.30 1.44 -6.14
N GLY A 75 -17.84 0.87 -5.03
CA GLY A 75 -18.66 0.22 -4.01
C GLY A 75 -19.04 1.17 -2.86
N ASN A 76 -19.05 0.65 -1.63
CA ASN A 76 -19.45 1.40 -0.43
C ASN A 76 -18.32 2.22 0.21
N LEU A 77 -17.10 2.17 -0.33
CA LEU A 77 -15.96 2.89 0.24
C LEU A 77 -16.03 4.36 -0.20
N VAL A 78 -16.24 5.26 0.76
CA VAL A 78 -16.30 6.71 0.49
C VAL A 78 -14.90 7.33 0.49
N ASP A 79 -14.71 8.38 -0.29
CA ASP A 79 -13.44 9.09 -0.48
C ASP A 79 -12.63 9.36 0.82
N PRO A 80 -13.23 9.80 1.95
CA PRO A 80 -12.49 9.95 3.21
C PRO A 80 -11.85 8.65 3.72
N GLN A 81 -12.50 7.50 3.51
CA GLN A 81 -11.96 6.19 3.92
C GLN A 81 -10.80 5.75 3.01
N ALA A 82 -10.86 6.09 1.72
CA ALA A 82 -9.79 5.86 0.76
C ALA A 82 -8.51 6.62 1.12
N LYS A 83 -8.66 7.87 1.56
CA LYS A 83 -7.56 8.74 2.00
C LYS A 83 -6.88 8.25 3.29
N GLY A 84 -7.55 7.41 4.07
CA GLY A 84 -6.97 6.77 5.25
C GLY A 84 -6.21 5.46 5.00
N LEU A 85 -6.29 4.89 3.80
CA LEU A 85 -5.70 3.56 3.50
C LEU A 85 -4.18 3.53 3.68
N GLY A 86 -3.47 4.60 3.29
CA GLY A 86 -2.02 4.67 3.44
C GLY A 86 -1.58 4.55 4.90
N GLU A 87 -2.22 5.30 5.80
CA GLU A 87 -1.91 5.25 7.22
C GLU A 87 -2.26 3.88 7.83
N ARG A 88 -3.41 3.32 7.44
CA ARG A 88 -3.84 2.00 7.92
C ARG A 88 -2.86 0.90 7.50
N LEU A 89 -2.41 0.93 6.26
CA LEU A 89 -1.38 0.02 5.76
C LEU A 89 -0.08 0.20 6.54
N ARG A 90 0.37 1.45 6.75
CA ARG A 90 1.59 1.77 7.51
C ARG A 90 1.54 1.21 8.93
N ALA A 91 0.40 1.36 9.62
CA ALA A 91 0.20 0.81 10.96
C ALA A 91 0.34 -0.72 10.96
N ARG A 92 -0.34 -1.40 10.04
CA ARG A 92 -0.29 -2.88 9.93
C ARG A 92 1.10 -3.40 9.53
N ILE A 93 1.86 -2.65 8.73
CA ILE A 93 3.27 -2.97 8.46
C ILE A 93 4.10 -2.88 9.75
N ALA A 94 3.88 -1.86 10.58
CA ALA A 94 4.64 -1.70 11.83
C ALA A 94 4.30 -2.76 12.89
N GLU A 95 3.07 -3.31 12.85
CA GLU A 95 2.59 -4.39 13.73
C GLU A 95 3.03 -5.78 13.28
N SER A 96 3.34 -5.96 12.00
CA SER A 96 3.79 -7.23 11.42
C SER A 96 5.31 -7.49 11.58
N ALA A 97 5.99 -6.61 12.33
CA ALA A 97 7.43 -6.52 12.49
C ALA A 97 8.00 -7.38 13.61
#